data_AF-A0A7X8YRB9-F1
#
_entry.id   AF-A0A7X8YRB9-F1
#
_cell.length_a   1.000
_cell.length_b   1.000
_cell.length_c   1.000
_cell.angle_alpha   90.00
_cell.angle_beta   90.00
_cell.angle_gamma   90.00
#
_symmetry.space_group_name_H-M   'P 1'
#
loop_
_entity.id
_entity.type
_entity.pdbx_description
1 polymer ?
#
loop_
_entity_poly.entity_id
_entity_poly.type
_entity_poly.pdbx_seq_one_letter_code
_entity_poly.pdbx_strand_id
1 'polypeptide(L)'
;LSPQQNKTRQSAQNIAGIIAADEALQSYLLRKKALPLKELEENWQINRKLADRYRKYIIMVVLIYINDFPLLKDYILPMKGGRADES
;
A
#
# COMPACT_ATOMS: atom_id res chain seq x y z
N LEU A 1 11.93 5.96 -5.33
CA LEU A 1 11.15 6.79 -6.26
C LEU A 1 9.69 6.66 -5.88
N SER A 2 9.00 7.77 -5.68
CA SER A 2 7.56 7.79 -5.39
C SER A 2 6.79 8.16 -6.67
N PRO A 3 5.61 7.57 -6.93
CA PRO A 3 4.84 7.87 -8.12
C PRO A 3 4.33 9.32 -8.10
N GLN A 4 4.70 10.09 -9.14
CA GLN A 4 4.26 11.48 -9.31
C GLN A 4 2.88 11.59 -9.96
N GLN A 5 2.52 10.64 -10.84
CA GLN A 5 1.23 10.60 -11.49
C GLN A 5 0.18 9.91 -10.60
N ASN A 6 -1.01 10.53 -10.50
CA ASN A 6 -2.12 10.03 -9.68
C ASN A 6 -2.53 8.58 -10.02
N LYS A 7 -2.57 8.22 -11.30
CA LYS A 7 -2.93 6.86 -11.73
C LYS A 7 -1.93 5.83 -11.21
N THR A 8 -0.63 6.10 -11.37
CA THR A 8 0.45 5.22 -10.90
C THR A 8 0.47 5.10 -9.38
N ARG A 9 0.15 6.19 -8.67
CA ARG A 9 0.02 6.19 -7.21
C ARG A 9 -1.13 5.29 -6.77
N GLN A 10 -2.30 5.42 -7.39
CA GLN A 10 -3.46 4.57 -7.08
C GLN A 10 -3.15 3.09 -7.34
N SER A 11 -2.50 2.76 -8.47
CA SER A 11 -2.08 1.37 -8.72
C SER A 11 -1.14 0.83 -7.65
N ALA A 12 -0.16 1.64 -7.21
CA ALA A 12 0.76 1.23 -6.14
C ALA A 12 0.07 1.08 -4.78
N GLN A 13 -0.86 1.97 -4.45
CA GLN A 13 -1.67 1.87 -3.22
C GLN A 13 -2.60 0.66 -3.26
N ASN A 14 -3.19 0.33 -4.41
CA ASN A 14 -4.00 -0.87 -4.58
C ASN A 14 -3.20 -2.15 -4.29
N ILE A 15 -1.98 -2.25 -4.81
CA ILE A 15 -1.07 -3.36 -4.50
C ILE A 15 -0.81 -3.44 -3.00
N ALA A 16 -0.54 -2.30 -2.35
CA ALA A 16 -0.31 -2.26 -0.92
C ALA A 16 -1.55 -2.69 -0.11
N GLY A 17 -2.75 -2.29 -0.54
CA GLY A 17 -4.00 -2.71 0.10
C GLY A 17 -4.25 -4.21 -0.02
N ILE A 18 -3.99 -4.80 -1.19
CA ILE A 18 -4.07 -6.25 -1.40
C ILE A 18 -3.14 -6.97 -0.43
N ILE A 19 -1.87 -6.54 -0.37
CA ILE A 19 -0.89 -7.16 0.53
C ILE A 19 -1.33 -7.00 1.98
N ALA A 20 -1.80 -5.83 2.40
CA ALA A 20 -2.21 -5.56 3.77
C ALA A 20 -3.54 -6.25 4.18
N ALA A 21 -4.31 -6.77 3.23
CA ALA A 21 -5.55 -7.50 3.50
C ALA A 21 -5.35 -9.02 3.56
N ASP A 22 -4.24 -9.54 3.03
CA ASP A 22 -3.96 -10.98 2.94
C ASP A 22 -2.85 -11.37 3.93
N GLU A 23 -3.19 -12.12 4.99
CA GLU A 23 -2.24 -12.50 6.05
C GLU A 23 -1.01 -13.27 5.54
N ALA A 24 -1.16 -14.07 4.49
CA ALA A 24 -0.05 -14.82 3.91
C ALA A 24 0.93 -13.90 3.17
N LEU A 25 0.41 -12.94 2.40
CA LEU A 25 1.23 -11.92 1.75
C LEU A 25 1.91 -10.99 2.76
N GLN A 26 1.20 -10.57 3.80
CA GLN A 26 1.77 -9.78 4.89
C GLN A 26 2.92 -10.52 5.56
N SER A 27 2.68 -11.78 5.94
CA SER A 27 3.68 -12.64 6.58
C SER A 27 4.90 -12.84 5.70
N TYR A 28 4.71 -13.05 4.39
CA TYR A 28 5.80 -13.13 3.43
C TYR A 28 6.62 -11.83 3.42
N LEU A 29 5.95 -10.68 3.28
CA LEU A 29 6.60 -9.39 3.20
C LEU A 29 7.38 -9.06 4.48
N LEU A 30 6.82 -9.31 5.65
CA LEU A 30 7.46 -9.05 6.94
C LEU A 30 8.68 -9.95 7.17
N ARG A 31 8.59 -11.25 6.81
CA ARG A 31 9.69 -12.21 6.99
C ARG A 31 10.81 -12.04 5.96
N LYS A 32 10.45 -11.86 4.69
CA LYS A 32 11.40 -11.77 3.57
C LYS A 32 11.86 -10.35 3.26
N LYS A 33 11.19 -9.32 3.82
CA LYS A 33 11.41 -7.89 3.52
C LYS A 33 11.31 -7.59 2.02
N ALA A 34 10.46 -8.32 1.32
CA ALA A 34 10.32 -8.28 -0.14
C ALA A 34 8.85 -8.39 -0.56
N LEU A 35 8.51 -7.82 -1.72
CA LEU A 35 7.17 -7.95 -2.28
C LEU A 35 6.96 -9.40 -2.79
N PRO A 36 5.79 -10.01 -2.51
CA PRO A 36 5.40 -11.31 -3.07
C PRO A 36 4.97 -11.15 -4.54
N LEU A 37 5.91 -10.75 -5.41
CA LEU A 37 5.59 -10.35 -6.80
C LEU A 37 4.98 -11.48 -7.63
N LYS A 38 5.39 -12.72 -7.37
CA LYS A 38 4.88 -13.88 -8.11
C LYS A 38 3.40 -14.10 -7.78
N GLU A 39 3.06 -14.15 -6.50
CA GLU A 39 1.68 -14.29 -6.05
C GLU A 39 0.82 -13.08 -6.47
N LEU A 40 1.38 -11.87 -6.43
CA LEU A 40 0.72 -10.65 -6.90
C LEU A 40 0.38 -10.70 -8.40
N GLU A 41 1.28 -11.25 -9.22
CA GLU A 41 1.10 -11.41 -10.65
C GLU A 41 0.07 -12.51 -10.96
N GLU A 42 0.17 -13.66 -10.31
CA GLU A 42 -0.67 -14.83 -10.56
C GLU A 42 -2.12 -14.65 -10.06
N ASN A 43 -2.31 -14.11 -8.86
CA ASN A 43 -3.64 -14.04 -8.23
C ASN A 43 -4.38 -12.72 -8.47
N TRP A 44 -3.64 -11.63 -8.72
CA TRP A 44 -4.22 -10.29 -8.85
C TRP A 44 -3.82 -9.55 -10.14
N GLN A 45 -3.16 -10.23 -11.09
CA GLN A 45 -2.77 -9.70 -12.40
C GLN A 45 -2.01 -8.38 -12.31
N ILE A 46 -1.18 -8.22 -11.27
CA ILE A 46 -0.44 -6.99 -11.03
C ILE A 46 0.67 -6.81 -12.06
N ASN A 47 0.82 -5.59 -12.57
CA ASN A 47 1.94 -5.23 -13.44
C ASN A 47 3.27 -5.25 -12.67
N ARG A 48 4.04 -6.32 -12.87
CA ARG A 48 5.33 -6.54 -12.21
C ARG A 48 6.33 -5.39 -12.39
N LYS A 49 6.39 -4.78 -13.59
CA LYS A 49 7.30 -3.63 -13.85
C LYS A 49 6.98 -2.43 -12.96
N LEU A 50 5.69 -2.19 -12.68
CA LEU A 50 5.25 -1.11 -11.80
C LEU A 50 5.58 -1.46 -10.34
N ALA A 51 5.25 -2.68 -9.90
CA ALA A 51 5.50 -3.13 -8.54
C ALA A 51 7.00 -3.09 -8.19
N ASP A 52 7.88 -3.55 -9.09
CA ASP A 52 9.33 -3.48 -8.90
C ASP A 52 9.85 -2.04 -8.85
N ARG A 53 9.39 -1.19 -9.77
CA ARG A 53 9.80 0.23 -9.84
C ARG A 53 9.46 0.99 -8.56
N TYR A 54 8.30 0.71 -7.98
CA TYR A 54 7.80 1.39 -6.78
C TYR A 54 7.88 0.53 -5.51
N ARG A 55 8.70 -0.54 -5.50
CA ARG A 55 8.74 -1.52 -4.40
C ARG A 55 8.90 -0.90 -3.01
N LYS A 56 9.80 0.06 -2.86
CA LYS A 56 10.05 0.73 -1.57
C LYS A 56 8.83 1.52 -1.11
N TYR A 57 8.13 2.17 -2.04
CA TYR A 57 6.92 2.91 -1.74
C TYR A 57 5.77 1.97 -1.34
N ILE A 58 5.57 0.88 -2.09
CA ILE A 58 4.54 -0.11 -1.78
C ILE A 58 4.78 -0.73 -0.40
N ILE A 59 6.01 -1.19 -0.11
CA ILE A 59 6.37 -1.72 1.21
C ILE A 59 6.08 -0.70 2.32
N MET A 60 6.45 0.56 2.13
CA MET A 60 6.17 1.61 3.11
C MET A 60 4.66 1.76 3.36
N VAL A 61 3.85 1.80 2.30
CA VAL A 61 2.38 1.93 2.41
C VAL A 61 1.76 0.69 3.07
N VAL A 62 2.25 -0.51 2.76
CA VAL A 62 1.85 -1.75 3.46
C VAL A 62 2.13 -1.64 4.95
N LEU A 63 3.33 -1.21 5.34
CA LEU A 63 3.68 -1.07 6.75
C LEU A 63 2.80 -0.05 7.47
N ILE A 64 2.38 1.02 6.79
CA ILE A 64 1.43 2.01 7.32
C ILE A 64 0.04 1.39 7.54
N TYR A 65 -0.43 0.56 6.59
CA TYR A 65 -1.70 -0.14 6.74
C TYR A 65 -1.68 -1.16 7.90
N ILE A 66 -0.57 -1.89 8.06
CA ILE A 66 -0.46 -2.96 9.08
C ILE A 66 -0.19 -2.40 10.49
N ASN A 67 0.66 -1.37 10.63
CA ASN A 67 1.08 -0.88 11.95
C ASN A 67 0.12 0.13 12.59
N ASP A 68 -1.02 0.45 11.95
CA ASP A 68 -1.98 1.47 12.37
C ASP A 68 -1.27 2.69 12.98
N PHE A 69 -0.59 3.48 12.13
CA PHE A 69 -0.08 4.80 12.53
C PHE A 69 -1.17 5.85 12.22
N PRO A 70 -2.13 6.11 13.12
CA PRO A 70 -3.17 7.11 12.89
C PRO A 70 -2.58 8.48 12.52
N LEU A 71 -1.44 8.85 13.11
CA LEU A 71 -0.75 10.11 12.83
C LEU A 71 -0.24 10.25 11.37
N LEU A 72 0.13 9.15 10.70
CA LEU A 72 0.68 9.22 9.35
C LEU A 72 -0.42 9.29 8.28
N LYS A 73 -1.63 8.78 8.58
CA LYS A 73 -2.83 8.91 7.72
C LYS A 73 -3.16 10.40 7.50
N ASP A 74 -3.05 11.22 8.53
CA ASP A 74 -3.37 12.66 8.49
C ASP A 74 -2.35 13.48 7.68
N TYR A 75 -1.11 12.99 7.53
CA TYR A 75 -0.05 13.72 6.83
C TYR A 75 -0.06 13.51 5.31
N ILE A 76 -0.65 12.42 4.84
CA ILE A 76 -0.56 11.98 3.42
C ILE A 76 -1.89 12.23 2.68
N LEU A 77 -3.01 12.33 3.40
CA LEU A 77 -4.31 12.67 2.84
C LEU A 77 -4.65 14.12 3.23
N PRO A 78 -4.69 15.10 2.30
CA PRO A 78 -5.26 16.39 2.62
C PRO A 78 -6.74 16.16 2.96
N MET A 79 -7.06 16.23 4.26
CA MET A 79 -8.42 16.09 4.79
C MET A 79 -9.36 17.03 4.05
N LYS A 80 -10.30 16.46 3.31
CA LYS A 80 -11.46 17.18 2.78
C LYS A 80 -12.54 17.18 3.86
N GLY A 81 -12.53 18.23 4.68
CA GLY A 81 -13.63 18.82 5.46
C GLY A 81 -14.70 17.94 6.14
N GLY A 82 -14.73 17.99 7.48
CA GLY A 82 -15.85 18.51 8.29
C GLY A 82 -17.17 17.75 8.40
N ARG A 83 -17.46 17.26 9.62
CA ARG A 83 -18.73 17.34 10.41
C ARG A 83 -18.52 16.47 11.67
N ALA A 84 -18.48 16.99 12.90
CA ALA A 84 -19.58 17.57 13.69
C ALA A 84 -20.82 16.65 13.73
N ASP A 85 -20.93 15.88 14.82
CA ASP A 85 -22.15 15.34 15.49
C ASP A 85 -21.64 14.31 16.52
N GLU A 86 -21.41 14.69 17.79
CA GLU A 86 -22.37 14.66 18.90
C GLU A 86 -23.04 13.31 19.15
N SER A 87 -22.50 12.53 20.09
CA SER A 87 -23.25 11.81 21.15
C SER A 87 -22.28 11.29 22.21
#